data_AF-A0A944BZ82-F1
#
_entry.id   AF-A0A944BZ82-F1
#
_cell.length_a   1.000
_cell.length_b   1.000
_cell.length_c   1.000
_cell.angle_alpha   90.00
_cell.angle_beta   90.00
_cell.angle_gamma   90.00
#
_symmetry.space_group_name_H-M   'P 1'
#
loop_
_entity.id
_entity.type
_entity.pdbx_description
1 polymer ?
#
loop_
_entity_poly.entity_id
_entity_poly.type
_entity_poly.pdbx_seq_one_letter_code
_entity_poly.pdbx_strand_id
1 'polypeptide(L)'
;MKESKKDILLAKIRNGSPVTRTQQFQLAALLSVPAIMVQLSSIIMQYIDASMVGQLGANDSASIGLVAASLWLFSGICNAATA
;
A
#
# COMPACT_ATOMS: atom_id res chain seq x y z
N MET A 1 -11.91 19.75 21.09
CA MET A 1 -11.61 18.73 20.07
C MET A 1 -11.26 19.47 18.79
N LYS A 2 -10.00 19.46 18.35
CA LYS A 2 -9.54 20.24 17.19
C LYS A 2 -9.67 19.32 15.97
N GLU A 3 -10.70 19.52 15.12
CA GLU A 3 -10.84 18.73 13.91
C GLU A 3 -9.58 18.88 13.03
N SER A 4 -9.05 17.76 12.53
CA SER A 4 -7.85 17.76 11.71
C SER A 4 -8.19 18.34 10.34
N LYS A 5 -7.23 19.05 9.72
CA LYS A 5 -7.42 19.57 8.35
C LYS A 5 -7.85 18.47 7.35
N LYS A 6 -7.46 17.21 7.59
CA LYS A 6 -7.89 16.05 6.80
C LYS A 6 -9.41 15.87 6.87
N ASP A 7 -9.95 15.88 8.08
CA ASP A 7 -11.35 15.60 8.36
C ASP A 7 -12.26 16.68 7.75
N ILE A 8 -11.83 17.94 7.83
CA ILE A 8 -12.51 19.08 7.22
C ILE A 8 -12.51 18.99 5.68
N LEU A 9 -11.41 18.54 5.08
CA LEU A 9 -11.29 18.36 3.64
C LEU A 9 -12.08 17.14 3.14
N LEU A 10 -12.08 16.03 3.88
CA LEU A 10 -12.87 14.84 3.58
C LEU A 10 -14.37 15.12 3.74
N ALA A 11 -14.77 15.89 4.75
CA ALA A 11 -16.15 16.34 4.92
C ALA A 11 -16.61 17.26 3.76
N LYS A 12 -15.74 18.15 3.28
CA LYS A 12 -16.04 18.97 2.08
C LYS A 12 -16.23 18.14 0.81
N ILE A 13 -15.42 17.09 0.61
CA ILE A 13 -15.58 16.15 -0.52
C ILE A 13 -16.89 15.36 -0.38
N ARG A 14 -17.20 14.86 0.82
CA ARG A 14 -18.42 14.09 1.09
C ARG A 14 -19.70 14.92 0.91
N ASN A 15 -19.64 16.21 1.22
CA ASN A 15 -20.77 17.14 1.09
C ASN A 15 -20.84 17.82 -0.29
N GLY A 16 -20.03 17.41 -1.28
CA GLY A 16 -20.07 17.95 -2.64
C GLY A 16 -19.63 19.42 -2.77
N SER A 17 -18.95 19.96 -1.76
CA SER A 17 -18.48 21.35 -1.77
C SER A 17 -17.28 21.51 -2.72
N PRO A 18 -17.11 22.67 -3.37
CA PRO A 18 -15.99 22.88 -4.29
C PRO A 18 -14.66 22.79 -3.54
N VAL A 19 -13.81 21.84 -3.97
CA VAL A 19 -12.47 21.63 -3.45
C VAL A 19 -11.47 22.15 -4.47
N THR A 20 -10.58 23.06 -4.06
CA THR A 20 -9.59 23.63 -4.97
C THR A 20 -8.58 22.56 -5.41
N ARG A 21 -8.05 22.64 -6.63
CA ARG A 21 -7.05 21.68 -7.15
C ARG A 21 -5.83 21.52 -6.22
N THR A 22 -5.40 22.61 -5.58
CA THR A 22 -4.33 22.58 -4.57
C THR A 22 -4.71 21.80 -3.31
N GLN A 23 -5.97 21.89 -2.87
CA GLN A 23 -6.48 21.13 -1.72
C GLN A 23 -6.65 19.64 -2.05
N GLN A 24 -7.07 19.31 -3.28
CA GLN A 24 -7.11 17.93 -3.74
C GLN A 24 -5.71 17.31 -3.79
N PHE A 25 -4.72 18.05 -4.31
CA PHE A 25 -3.33 17.58 -4.34
C PHE A 25 -2.75 17.43 -2.93
N GLN A 26 -2.99 18.39 -2.04
CA GLN A 26 -2.58 18.30 -0.64
C GLN A 26 -3.22 17.10 0.05
N LEU A 27 -4.52 16.86 -0.15
CA LEU A 27 -5.20 15.72 0.42
C LEU A 27 -4.64 14.40 -0.14
N ALA A 28 -4.43 14.32 -1.46
CA ALA A 28 -3.84 13.16 -2.12
C ALA A 28 -2.45 12.84 -1.56
N ALA A 29 -1.57 13.83 -1.44
CA ALA A 29 -0.24 13.68 -0.85
C ALA A 29 -0.32 13.20 0.60
N LEU A 30 -1.30 13.71 1.34
CA LEU A 30 -1.40 13.52 2.78
C LEU A 30 -2.10 12.20 3.18
N LEU A 31 -2.79 11.56 2.23
CA LEU A 31 -3.19 10.15 2.29
C LEU A 31 -2.14 9.21 1.66
N SER A 32 -1.47 9.60 0.58
CA SER A 32 -0.51 8.73 -0.12
C SER A 32 0.78 8.51 0.65
N VAL A 33 1.32 9.55 1.33
CA VAL A 33 2.55 9.43 2.13
C VAL A 33 2.48 8.28 3.16
N PRO A 34 1.47 8.21 4.05
CA PRO A 34 1.38 7.10 4.99
C PRO A 34 1.11 5.76 4.30
N ALA A 35 0.35 5.73 3.20
CA ALA A 35 0.10 4.50 2.45
C ALA A 35 1.38 3.94 1.80
N ILE A 36 2.22 4.81 1.21
CA ILE A 36 3.51 4.45 0.63
C ILE A 36 4.46 3.90 1.70
N MET A 37 4.49 4.51 2.89
CA MET A 37 5.32 4.04 4.00
C MET A 37 4.91 2.65 4.49
N VAL A 38 3.60 2.38 4.59
CA VAL A 38 3.09 1.05 4.93
C VAL A 38 3.47 0.03 3.84
N GLN A 39 3.29 0.38 2.56
CA GLN A 39 3.61 -0.53 1.47
C GLN A 39 5.11 -0.84 1.43
N LEU A 40 5.97 0.16 1.64
CA LEU A 40 7.42 -0.02 1.71
C LEU A 40 7.81 -0.91 2.89
N SER A 41 7.19 -0.72 4.06
CA SER A 41 7.43 -1.57 5.23
C SER A 41 7.02 -3.03 4.97
N SER A 42 5.95 -3.26 4.21
CA SER A 42 5.52 -4.61 3.82
C SER A 42 6.53 -5.27 2.87
N ILE A 43 7.04 -4.51 1.89
CA ILE A 43 8.10 -5.00 0.98
C ILE A 43 9.36 -5.36 1.76
N ILE A 44 9.75 -4.53 2.73
CA ILE A 44 10.92 -4.80 3.59
C ILE A 44 10.68 -6.07 4.42
N MET A 45 9.50 -6.24 5.02
CA MET A 45 9.16 -7.46 5.76
C MET A 45 9.28 -8.71 4.87
N GLN A 46 8.73 -8.66 3.66
CA GLN A 46 8.82 -9.77 2.71
C GLN A 46 10.27 -10.06 2.28
N TYR A 47 11.12 -9.03 2.21
CA TYR A 47 12.55 -9.20 1.93
C TYR A 47 13.31 -9.76 3.13
N ILE A 48 12.94 -9.38 4.36
CA ILE A 48 13.49 -9.97 5.59
C ILE A 48 13.14 -11.45 5.65
N ASP A 49 11.90 -11.84 5.36
CA ASP A 49 11.49 -13.25 5.29
C ASP A 49 12.29 -14.00 4.22
N ALA A 50 12.44 -13.43 3.01
CA ALA A 50 13.25 -13.98 1.93
C ALA A 50 14.73 -14.15 2.31
N SER A 51 15.30 -13.15 3.00
CA SER A 51 16.66 -13.17 3.51
C SER A 51 16.79 -14.25 4.58
N MET A 52 15.83 -14.34 5.50
CA MET A 52 15.79 -15.31 6.60
C MET A 52 15.83 -16.75 6.11
N VAL A 53 15.19 -17.05 4.97
CA VAL A 53 15.28 -18.37 4.33
C VAL A 53 16.47 -18.48 3.35
N GLY A 54 17.09 -17.37 2.96
CA GLY A 54 18.25 -17.37 2.07
C GLY A 54 19.53 -17.93 2.68
N GLN A 55 19.73 -17.80 3.99
CA GLN A 55 20.81 -18.46 4.73
C GLN A 55 20.63 -19.98 4.89
N LEU A 56 19.44 -20.54 4.59
CA LEU A 56 19.19 -21.98 4.62
C LEU A 56 19.64 -22.70 3.32
N GLY A 57 19.91 -21.95 2.23
CA GLY A 57 20.55 -22.47 1.02
C GLY A 57 20.03 -21.84 -0.28
N ALA A 58 20.78 -22.02 -1.38
CA ALA A 58 20.45 -21.45 -2.69
C ALA A 58 19.09 -21.93 -3.26
N ASN A 59 18.69 -23.16 -2.91
CA ASN A 59 17.40 -23.73 -3.32
C ASN A 59 16.21 -23.03 -2.65
N ASP A 60 16.37 -22.64 -1.39
CA ASP A 60 15.30 -22.01 -0.62
C ASP A 60 15.10 -20.55 -1.04
N SER A 61 16.18 -19.83 -1.36
CA SER A 61 16.12 -18.50 -2.01
C SER A 61 15.42 -18.56 -3.38
N ALA A 62 15.68 -19.61 -4.18
CA ALA A 62 15.05 -19.77 -5.50
C ALA A 62 13.54 -20.02 -5.39
N SER A 63 13.10 -20.72 -4.35
CA SER A 63 11.68 -21.00 -4.11
C SER A 63 10.86 -19.74 -3.78
N ILE A 64 11.44 -18.78 -3.06
CA ILE A 64 10.78 -17.51 -2.70
C ILE A 64 10.38 -16.70 -3.95
N GLY A 65 11.24 -16.65 -4.97
CA GLY A 65 10.95 -15.93 -6.22
C GLY A 65 9.74 -16.51 -6.98
N LEU A 66 9.59 -17.83 -6.95
CA LEU A 66 8.47 -18.53 -7.59
C LEU A 66 7.17 -18.36 -6.78
N VAL A 67 7.27 -18.44 -5.45
CA VAL A 67 6.14 -18.21 -4.53
C VAL A 67 5.66 -16.74 -4.58
N ALA A 68 6.56 -15.77 -4.71
CA ALA A 68 6.20 -14.36 -4.83
C ALA A 68 5.39 -14.10 -6.12
N ALA A 69 5.79 -14.68 -7.25
CA ALA A 69 5.09 -14.54 -8.53
C ALA A 69 3.68 -15.17 -8.49
N SER A 70 3.53 -16.33 -7.86
CA SER A 70 2.22 -16.98 -7.72
C SER A 70 1.30 -16.23 -6.76
N LEU A 71 1.82 -15.65 -5.67
CA LEU A 71 1.06 -14.76 -4.78
C LEU A 71 0.56 -13.52 -5.51
N TRP A 72 1.40 -12.93 -6.36
CA TRP A 72 1.04 -11.74 -7.15
C TRP A 72 -0.11 -12.05 -8.12
N LEU A 73 -0.03 -13.18 -8.83
CA LEU A 73 -1.09 -13.65 -9.73
C LEU A 73 -2.39 -13.91 -8.97
N PHE A 74 -2.30 -14.62 -7.84
CA PHE A 74 -3.47 -14.98 -7.02
C PHE A 74 -4.16 -13.73 -6.46
N SER A 75 -3.39 -12.82 -5.87
CA SER A 75 -3.92 -11.55 -5.38
C SER A 75 -4.55 -10.72 -6.51
N GLY A 76 -3.97 -10.74 -7.71
CA GLY A 76 -4.53 -10.08 -8.89
C GLY A 76 -5.89 -10.64 -9.30
N ILE A 77 -6.02 -11.97 -9.34
CA ILE A 77 -7.29 -12.64 -9.67
C ILE A 77 -8.35 -12.39 -8.59
N CYS A 78 -7.99 -12.48 -7.30
CA CYS A 78 -8.91 -12.20 -6.19
C CYS A 78 -9.42 -10.76 -6.23
N ASN A 79 -8.52 -9.78 -6.42
CA ASN A 79 -8.91 -8.38 -6.52
C ASN A 79 -9.84 -8.13 -7.72
N ALA A 80 -9.59 -8.78 -8.85
CA ALA A 80 -10.45 -8.68 -10.04
C ALA A 80 -11.82 -9.34 -9.85
N ALA A 81 -11.91 -10.40 -9.03
CA ALA A 81 -13.16 -11.08 -8.74
C ALA A 81 -14.04 -10.33 -7.71
N THR A 82 -13.43 -9.48 -6.88
CA THR A 82 -14.14 -8.65 -5.89
C THR A 82 -14.55 -7.27 -6.41
N ALA A 83 -14.00 -6.85 -7.55
CA ALA A 83 -14.33 -5.59 -8.22
C ALA A 83 -15.60 -5.72 -9.06
#